data_AF-A0A6G7XBB4-F1
#
_entry.id   AF-A0A6G7XBB4-F1
#
_cell.length_a   1.000
_cell.length_b   1.000
_cell.length_c   1.000
_cell.angle_alpha   90.00
_cell.angle_beta   90.00
_cell.angle_gamma   90.00
#
_symmetry.space_group_name_H-M   'P 1'
#
loop_
_entity.id
_entity.type
_entity.pdbx_description
1 polymer ?
#
loop_
_entity_poly.entity_id
_entity_poly.type
_entity_poly.pdbx_seq_one_letter_code
_entity_poly.pdbx_strand_id
1 'polypeptide(L)'
;MATTPRGIPLIDTNTKIAPFQAHHNGMANALDTALGNFDNRLLPLEGKMSKPGKVLWSGSVFLNGIQSIDLTESISSQLSGVCLIWSEYASGAAVNVNFTHQFISKAQVQLYSGYGVRLLTKVGADVVSKYFYVTNDKISGNNDNNAAPNNRLVLREVVGV
;
A
#
# COMPACT_ATOMS: atom_id res chain seq x y z
N MET A 1 16.81 -11.39 -95.05
CA MET A 1 17.30 -11.22 -93.68
C MET A 1 16.81 -9.88 -93.15
N ALA A 2 15.89 -9.89 -92.18
CA ALA A 2 15.49 -8.71 -91.42
C ALA A 2 15.34 -9.18 -89.96
N THR A 3 16.17 -8.66 -89.07
CA THR A 3 16.21 -9.00 -87.64
C THR A 3 15.19 -8.15 -86.90
N THR A 4 14.22 -8.76 -86.22
CA THR A 4 13.33 -8.07 -85.29
C THR A 4 14.11 -7.57 -84.06
N PRO A 5 13.87 -6.34 -83.56
CA PRO A 5 14.58 -5.83 -82.39
C PRO A 5 14.14 -6.54 -81.10
N ARG A 6 15.10 -6.96 -80.27
CA ARG A 6 14.85 -7.41 -78.89
C ARG A 6 14.37 -6.21 -78.05
N GLY A 7 13.13 -6.27 -77.56
CA GLY A 7 12.62 -5.32 -76.57
C GLY A 7 13.43 -5.38 -75.28
N ILE A 8 13.86 -4.22 -74.79
CA ILE A 8 14.43 -4.03 -73.45
C ILE A 8 13.30 -4.26 -72.44
N PRO A 9 13.47 -5.09 -71.39
CA PRO A 9 12.44 -5.24 -70.37
C PRO A 9 12.27 -3.90 -69.64
N LEU A 10 11.06 -3.34 -69.66
CA LEU A 10 10.70 -2.23 -68.80
C LEU A 10 10.73 -2.71 -67.35
N ILE A 11 11.54 -2.06 -66.51
CA ILE A 11 11.49 -2.27 -65.06
C ILE A 11 10.11 -1.79 -64.59
N ASP A 12 9.31 -2.71 -64.05
CA ASP A 12 8.04 -2.40 -63.43
C ASP A 12 8.26 -1.49 -62.21
N THR A 13 7.96 -0.21 -62.38
CA THR A 13 8.03 0.79 -61.30
C THR A 13 6.94 0.61 -60.24
N ASN A 14 6.02 -0.36 -60.39
CA ASN A 14 5.03 -0.70 -59.36
C ASN A 14 5.58 -1.63 -58.27
N THR A 15 6.86 -2.00 -58.34
CA THR A 15 7.45 -2.84 -57.31
C THR A 15 7.71 -2.03 -56.03
N LYS A 16 6.73 -2.10 -55.10
CA LYS A 16 6.84 -1.86 -53.64
C LYS A 16 7.08 -0.43 -53.14
N ILE A 17 6.02 0.38 -53.08
CA ILE A 17 5.85 1.40 -52.00
C ILE A 17 4.98 0.86 -50.83
N ALA A 18 4.42 -0.35 -50.98
CA ALA A 18 3.62 -1.02 -49.96
C ALA A 18 4.32 -1.34 -48.61
N PRO A 19 5.64 -1.63 -48.50
CA PRO A 19 6.19 -2.09 -47.22
C PRO A 19 6.32 -0.99 -46.17
N PHE A 20 6.45 0.29 -46.56
CA PHE A 20 6.63 1.39 -45.60
C PHE A 20 5.32 1.79 -44.91
N GLN A 21 4.22 1.92 -45.67
CA GLN A 21 2.90 2.26 -45.13
C GLN A 21 2.35 1.16 -44.20
N ALA A 22 2.52 -0.11 -44.59
CA ALA A 22 2.09 -1.25 -43.77
C ALA A 22 2.90 -1.38 -42.47
N HIS A 23 4.21 -1.11 -42.54
CA HIS A 23 5.08 -1.07 -41.36
C HIS A 23 4.69 0.07 -40.40
N HIS A 24 4.36 1.25 -40.92
CA HIS A 24 3.90 2.39 -40.11
C HIS A 24 2.55 2.12 -39.44
N ASN A 25 1.59 1.55 -40.17
CA ASN A 25 0.29 1.17 -39.61
C ASN A 25 0.45 0.07 -38.54
N GLY A 26 1.37 -0.88 -38.74
CA GLY A 26 1.70 -1.90 -37.75
C GLY A 26 2.30 -1.32 -36.46
N MET A 27 3.19 -0.33 -36.57
CA MET A 27 3.77 0.37 -35.42
C MET A 27 2.73 1.20 -34.66
N ALA A 28 1.84 1.90 -35.36
CA ALA A 28 0.76 2.65 -34.74
C ALA A 28 -0.21 1.75 -33.96
N ASN A 29 -0.61 0.62 -34.55
CA ASN A 29 -1.49 -0.35 -33.89
C ASN A 29 -0.81 -1.01 -32.68
N ALA A 30 0.48 -1.30 -32.76
CA ALA A 30 1.25 -1.85 -31.65
C ALA A 30 1.36 -0.87 -30.48
N LEU A 31 1.58 0.42 -30.77
CA LEU A 31 1.61 1.47 -29.77
C LEU A 31 0.24 1.67 -29.11
N ASP A 32 -0.84 1.73 -29.90
CA ASP A 32 -2.20 1.87 -29.38
C ASP A 32 -2.59 0.70 -28.46
N THR A 33 -2.28 -0.53 -28.89
CA THR A 33 -2.48 -1.74 -28.07
C THR A 33 -1.64 -1.69 -26.78
N ALA A 34 -0.39 -1.24 -26.86
CA ALA A 34 0.47 -1.12 -25.69
C ALA A 34 -0.07 -0.09 -24.70
N LEU A 35 -0.46 1.10 -25.17
CA LEU A 35 -1.05 2.17 -24.36
C LEU A 35 -2.36 1.73 -23.71
N GLY A 36 -3.27 1.10 -24.46
CA GLY A 36 -4.51 0.53 -23.90
C GLY A 36 -4.25 -0.53 -22.81
N ASN A 37 -3.20 -1.33 -22.96
CA ASN A 37 -2.77 -2.28 -21.93
C ASN A 37 -2.15 -1.59 -20.70
N PHE A 38 -1.47 -0.45 -20.87
CA PHE A 38 -0.99 0.35 -19.74
C PHE A 38 -2.17 0.96 -18.98
N ASP A 39 -3.13 1.58 -19.67
CA ASP A 39 -4.30 2.18 -19.03
C ASP A 39 -5.11 1.14 -18.25
N ASN A 40 -5.36 -0.04 -18.84
CA ASN A 40 -6.08 -1.12 -18.15
C ASN A 40 -5.36 -1.63 -16.89
N ARG A 41 -4.04 -1.48 -16.79
CA ARG A 41 -3.25 -1.82 -15.59
C ARG A 41 -3.22 -0.70 -14.57
N LEU A 42 -3.26 0.56 -15.01
CA LEU A 42 -3.18 1.74 -14.16
C LEU A 42 -4.53 2.07 -13.53
N LEU A 43 -5.65 1.96 -14.26
CA LEU A 43 -6.99 2.31 -13.77
C LEU A 43 -7.36 1.67 -12.40
N PRO A 44 -7.07 0.38 -12.13
CA PRO A 44 -7.32 -0.22 -10.82
C PRO A 44 -6.33 0.20 -9.72
N LEU A 45 -5.14 0.68 -10.10
CA LEU A 45 -4.10 1.16 -9.18
C LEU A 45 -4.39 2.60 -8.73
N GLU A 46 -4.81 3.47 -9.65
CA GLU A 46 -5.18 4.86 -9.36
C GLU A 46 -6.26 4.92 -8.27
N GLY A 47 -7.29 4.07 -8.35
CA GLY A 47 -8.39 4.01 -7.37
C GLY A 47 -8.00 3.39 -6.00
N LYS A 48 -6.86 2.70 -5.92
CA LYS A 48 -6.33 2.09 -4.69
C LYS A 48 -5.28 2.98 -4.01
N MET A 49 -4.49 3.71 -4.78
CA MET A 49 -3.45 4.63 -4.27
C MET A 49 -3.97 6.02 -3.91
N SER A 50 -5.10 6.45 -4.49
CA SER A 50 -5.68 7.79 -4.26
C SER A 50 -6.57 7.88 -3.02
N LYS A 51 -6.92 6.76 -2.37
CA LYS A 51 -7.81 6.79 -1.21
C LYS A 51 -7.00 7.04 0.07
N PRO A 52 -7.31 8.10 0.84
CA PRO A 52 -6.73 8.24 2.17
C PRO A 52 -7.09 7.03 3.01
N GLY A 53 -6.15 6.58 3.85
CA GLY A 53 -6.34 5.43 4.72
C GLY A 53 -7.61 5.55 5.56
N LYS A 54 -8.43 4.51 5.58
CA LYS A 54 -9.67 4.49 6.37
C LYS A 54 -9.34 4.31 7.85
N VAL A 55 -9.97 5.11 8.72
CA VAL A 55 -9.92 4.87 10.18
C VAL A 55 -10.69 3.59 10.49
N LEU A 56 -9.97 2.58 10.98
CA LEU A 56 -10.52 1.28 11.34
C LEU A 56 -10.94 1.21 12.81
N TRP A 57 -10.32 2.03 13.65
CA TRP A 57 -10.64 2.21 15.07
C TRP A 57 -10.15 3.57 15.57
N SER A 58 -10.84 4.17 16.53
CA SER A 58 -10.38 5.37 17.25
C SER A 58 -10.79 5.37 18.73
N GLY A 59 -9.99 6.04 19.58
CA GLY A 59 -10.26 6.14 21.01
C GLY A 59 -9.05 6.57 21.85
N SER A 60 -8.97 6.05 23.07
CA SER A 60 -7.81 6.19 23.94
C SER A 60 -7.70 4.96 24.81
N VAL A 61 -6.71 4.11 24.52
CA VAL A 61 -6.48 2.88 25.31
C VAL A 61 -4.98 2.69 25.56
N PHE A 62 -4.61 2.20 26.73
CA PHE A 62 -3.24 1.80 27.00
C PHE A 62 -2.88 0.49 26.29
N LEU A 63 -3.90 -0.28 25.88
CA LEU A 63 -3.80 -1.70 25.57
C LEU A 63 -3.17 -2.45 26.74
N ASN A 64 -3.73 -2.34 27.95
CA ASN A 64 -3.35 -3.22 29.05
C ASN A 64 -3.89 -4.66 28.85
N GLY A 65 -3.53 -5.63 29.70
CA GLY A 65 -3.83 -7.04 29.45
C GLY A 65 -5.31 -7.44 29.46
N ILE A 66 -6.21 -6.54 29.89
CA ILE A 66 -7.66 -6.75 29.81
C ILE A 66 -8.31 -5.92 28.69
N GLN A 67 -7.55 -5.07 28.01
CA GLN A 67 -8.04 -4.21 26.94
C GLN A 67 -7.78 -4.85 25.58
N SER A 68 -8.79 -4.78 24.72
CA SER A 68 -8.67 -5.09 23.30
C SER A 68 -9.52 -4.12 22.48
N ILE A 69 -9.15 -3.93 21.22
CA ILE A 69 -9.92 -3.17 20.25
C ILE A 69 -10.32 -4.07 19.08
N ASP A 70 -11.56 -3.94 18.62
CA ASP A 70 -12.05 -4.57 17.40
C ASP A 70 -11.95 -3.57 16.25
N LEU A 71 -11.45 -4.03 15.11
CA LEU A 71 -11.31 -3.21 13.91
C LEU A 71 -12.60 -3.29 13.07
N THR A 72 -13.01 -2.16 12.50
CA THR A 72 -14.19 -2.11 11.62
C THR A 72 -13.98 -2.83 10.28
N GLU A 73 -12.73 -3.05 9.88
CA GLU A 73 -12.34 -3.92 8.77
C GLU A 73 -11.05 -4.66 9.12
N SER A 74 -10.85 -5.82 8.49
CA SER A 74 -9.65 -6.61 8.72
C SER A 74 -8.38 -5.95 8.18
N ILE A 75 -7.25 -6.24 8.81
CA ILE A 75 -5.92 -5.84 8.34
C ILE A 75 -5.62 -6.45 6.97
N SER A 76 -6.06 -7.70 6.73
CA SER A 76 -5.90 -8.37 5.43
C SER A 76 -6.63 -7.69 4.28
N SER A 77 -7.72 -6.95 4.58
CA SER A 77 -8.51 -6.19 3.60
C SER A 77 -7.84 -4.88 3.18
N GLN A 78 -6.88 -4.38 3.97
CA GLN A 78 -6.14 -3.17 3.67
C GLN A 78 -5.08 -3.43 2.59
N LEU A 79 -4.64 -2.40 1.86
CA LEU A 79 -3.75 -2.56 0.70
C LEU A 79 -2.39 -3.14 1.07
N SER A 80 -1.84 -2.75 2.21
CA SER A 80 -0.52 -3.13 2.71
C SER A 80 -0.52 -3.51 4.20
N GLY A 81 -1.45 -2.98 4.99
CA GLY A 81 -1.56 -3.24 6.41
C GLY A 81 -2.28 -2.12 7.15
N VAL A 82 -1.85 -1.83 8.37
CA VAL A 82 -2.40 -0.73 9.17
C VAL A 82 -1.29 0.10 9.81
N CYS A 83 -1.56 1.38 10.05
CA CYS A 83 -0.75 2.26 10.88
C CYS A 83 -1.47 2.46 12.22
N LEU A 84 -0.79 2.10 13.31
CA LEU A 84 -1.23 2.42 14.67
C LEU A 84 -0.68 3.80 15.03
N ILE A 85 -1.57 4.68 15.43
CA ILE A 85 -1.25 6.06 15.81
C ILE A 85 -1.42 6.20 17.31
N TRP A 86 -0.33 6.60 17.97
CA TRP A 86 -0.24 6.73 19.41
C TRP A 86 -0.01 8.18 19.77
N SER A 87 -0.45 8.60 20.96
CA SER A 87 -0.08 9.90 21.52
C SER A 87 0.19 9.79 23.01
N GLU A 88 0.82 10.82 23.57
CA GLU A 88 1.08 10.86 25.00
C GLU A 88 -0.21 10.84 25.81
N TYR A 89 -0.14 10.17 26.97
CA TYR A 89 -1.12 10.25 28.02
C TYR A 89 -0.52 10.99 29.21
N ALA A 90 -1.13 12.12 29.55
CA ALA A 90 -0.67 12.99 30.63
C ALA A 90 -1.89 13.55 31.38
N SER A 91 -1.74 13.74 32.69
CA SER A 91 -2.78 14.35 33.52
C SER A 91 -4.17 13.69 33.41
N GLY A 92 -4.20 12.37 33.22
CA GLY A 92 -5.46 11.61 33.14
C GLY A 92 -6.18 11.66 31.79
N ALA A 93 -5.53 12.16 30.73
CA ALA A 93 -6.10 12.18 29.39
C ALA A 93 -5.05 11.94 28.30
N ALA A 94 -5.51 11.49 27.13
CA ALA A 94 -4.71 11.56 25.92
C ALA A 94 -4.52 13.03 25.52
N VAL A 95 -3.28 13.39 25.17
CA VAL A 95 -2.92 14.73 24.72
C VAL A 95 -2.38 14.68 23.30
N ASN A 96 -2.55 15.76 22.54
CA ASN A 96 -2.17 15.86 21.14
C ASN A 96 -0.68 16.22 20.97
N VAL A 97 0.21 15.49 21.65
CA VAL A 97 1.67 15.64 21.57
C VAL A 97 2.35 14.27 21.56
N ASN A 98 3.63 14.25 21.16
CA ASN A 98 4.45 13.03 21.09
C ASN A 98 3.81 11.91 20.27
N PHE A 99 3.22 12.29 19.12
CA PHE A 99 2.63 11.31 18.22
C PHE A 99 3.68 10.33 17.72
N THR A 100 3.41 9.05 17.90
CA THR A 100 4.25 7.96 17.40
C THR A 100 3.40 7.09 16.48
N HIS A 101 3.98 6.69 15.36
CA HIS A 101 3.30 5.90 14.34
C HIS A 101 4.00 4.56 14.19
N GLN A 102 3.24 3.48 14.13
CA GLN A 102 3.79 2.14 13.93
C GLN A 102 3.04 1.43 12.83
N PHE A 103 3.74 1.13 11.74
CA PHE A 103 3.19 0.31 10.68
C PHE A 103 3.21 -1.17 11.07
N ILE A 104 2.07 -1.83 10.88
CA ILE A 104 1.90 -3.28 10.98
C ILE A 104 1.53 -3.78 9.59
N SER A 105 2.45 -4.51 8.97
CA SER A 105 2.20 -5.08 7.66
C SER A 105 1.13 -6.17 7.73
N LYS A 106 0.33 -6.34 6.67
CA LYS A 106 -0.58 -7.48 6.57
C LYS A 106 0.16 -8.82 6.63
N ALA A 107 1.42 -8.85 6.16
CA ALA A 107 2.27 -10.03 6.21
C ALA A 107 2.60 -10.45 7.66
N GLN A 108 2.79 -9.48 8.56
CA GLN A 108 2.94 -9.75 10.00
C GLN A 108 1.75 -10.54 10.53
N VAL A 109 0.53 -10.16 10.14
CA VAL A 109 -0.69 -10.85 10.55
C VAL A 109 -0.80 -12.22 9.90
N GLN A 110 -0.49 -12.35 8.60
CA GLN A 110 -0.58 -13.62 7.89
C GLN A 110 0.39 -14.68 8.43
N LEU A 111 1.61 -14.27 8.78
CA LEU A 111 2.68 -15.19 9.21
C LEU A 111 2.73 -15.37 10.73
N TYR A 112 2.36 -14.34 11.49
CA TYR A 112 2.55 -14.27 12.94
C TYR A 112 1.31 -13.71 13.66
N SER A 113 0.11 -14.12 13.22
CA SER A 113 -1.15 -13.75 13.87
C SER A 113 -1.13 -14.08 15.37
N GLY A 114 -1.45 -13.11 16.21
CA GLY A 114 -1.48 -13.25 17.67
C GLY A 114 -0.11 -13.18 18.34
N TYR A 115 0.98 -13.05 17.59
CA TYR A 115 2.31 -12.89 18.18
C TYR A 115 2.50 -11.45 18.68
N GLY A 116 3.31 -11.33 19.74
CA GLY A 116 3.54 -10.04 20.38
C GLY A 116 4.38 -9.11 19.51
N VAL A 117 3.92 -7.88 19.36
CA VAL A 117 4.58 -6.77 18.69
C VAL A 117 5.00 -5.75 19.75
N ARG A 118 6.18 -5.16 19.56
CA ARG A 118 6.71 -4.13 20.46
C ARG A 118 6.89 -2.81 19.74
N LEU A 119 6.40 -1.73 20.33
CA LEU A 119 6.77 -0.35 19.99
C LEU A 119 7.78 0.12 21.02
N LEU A 120 8.89 0.70 20.57
CA LEU A 120 9.84 1.39 21.42
C LEU A 120 9.92 2.85 20.95
N THR A 121 9.64 3.79 21.84
CA THR A 121 9.67 5.23 21.54
C THR A 121 10.07 6.02 22.78
N LYS A 122 10.23 7.33 22.63
CA LYS A 122 10.45 8.25 23.75
C LYS A 122 9.26 9.17 23.95
N VAL A 123 8.94 9.47 25.21
CA VAL A 123 8.01 10.52 25.59
C VAL A 123 8.75 11.46 26.54
N GLY A 124 9.28 12.56 26.01
CA GLY A 124 10.26 13.39 26.73
C GLY A 124 11.54 12.62 27.05
N ALA A 125 11.88 12.51 28.34
CA ALA A 125 13.06 11.79 28.80
C ALA A 125 12.86 10.26 28.90
N ASP A 126 11.62 9.80 29.05
CA ASP A 126 11.33 8.39 29.29
C ASP A 126 11.34 7.58 28.00
N VAL A 127 11.88 6.35 28.09
CA VAL A 127 11.76 5.33 27.05
C VAL A 127 10.52 4.50 27.33
N VAL A 128 9.57 4.52 26.41
CA VAL A 128 8.30 3.80 26.48
C VAL A 128 8.36 2.55 25.62
N SER A 129 7.99 1.40 26.19
CA SER A 129 7.87 0.13 25.48
C SER A 129 6.43 -0.39 25.53
N LYS A 130 5.69 -0.26 24.43
CA LYS A 130 4.35 -0.86 24.33
C LYS A 130 4.48 -2.28 23.79
N TYR A 131 3.81 -3.23 24.44
CA TYR A 131 3.75 -4.62 24.00
C TYR A 131 2.29 -5.06 23.84
N PHE A 132 1.94 -5.57 22.66
CA PHE A 132 0.56 -5.89 22.30
C PHE A 132 0.53 -7.01 21.26
N TYR A 133 -0.64 -7.59 21.02
CA TYR A 133 -0.81 -8.72 20.10
C TYR A 133 -1.76 -8.32 18.99
N VAL A 134 -1.41 -8.67 17.75
CA VAL A 134 -2.20 -8.30 16.56
C VAL A 134 -2.73 -9.55 15.89
N THR A 135 -4.04 -9.59 15.69
CA THR A 135 -4.74 -10.55 14.83
C THR A 135 -5.39 -9.80 13.67
N ASN A 136 -6.05 -10.52 12.77
CA ASN A 136 -6.61 -9.92 11.56
C ASN A 136 -7.65 -8.82 11.83
N ASP A 137 -8.44 -8.98 12.89
CA ASP A 137 -9.59 -8.12 13.17
C ASP A 137 -9.50 -7.44 14.54
N LYS A 138 -8.45 -7.72 15.32
CA LYS A 138 -8.33 -7.31 16.72
C LYS A 138 -6.90 -7.04 17.14
N ILE A 139 -6.74 -6.04 18.01
CA ILE A 139 -5.48 -5.74 18.71
C ILE A 139 -5.73 -5.84 20.20
N SER A 140 -4.93 -6.63 20.92
CA SER A 140 -5.07 -6.87 22.36
C SER A 140 -3.81 -6.51 23.12
N GLY A 141 -3.99 -6.15 24.39
CA GLY A 141 -2.93 -5.58 25.20
C GLY A 141 -2.14 -6.54 26.07
N ASN A 142 -1.18 -5.97 26.80
CA ASN A 142 -0.37 -6.66 27.80
C ASN A 142 -0.33 -5.84 29.10
N ASN A 143 -0.27 -6.51 30.26
CA ASN A 143 -0.28 -5.85 31.57
C ASN A 143 0.87 -4.84 31.76
N ASP A 144 2.02 -5.06 31.14
CA ASP A 144 3.18 -4.16 31.20
C ASP A 144 2.87 -2.75 30.69
N ASN A 145 1.85 -2.60 29.86
CA ASN A 145 1.44 -1.31 29.30
C ASN A 145 0.76 -0.39 30.33
N ASN A 146 0.40 -0.92 31.51
CA ASN A 146 -0.19 -0.14 32.60
C ASN A 146 0.86 0.38 33.59
N ALA A 147 2.08 -0.16 33.55
CA ALA A 147 3.18 0.27 34.40
C ALA A 147 3.87 1.51 33.81
N ALA A 148 4.40 2.38 34.67
CA ALA A 148 5.26 3.49 34.23
C ALA A 148 6.62 2.95 33.73
N PRO A 149 7.21 3.54 32.68
CA PRO A 149 6.69 4.67 31.89
C PRO A 149 5.75 4.26 30.75
N ASN A 150 5.43 2.98 30.57
CA ASN A 150 4.63 2.48 29.43
C ASN A 150 3.19 3.00 29.39
N ASN A 151 2.67 3.44 30.54
CA ASN A 151 1.38 4.11 30.67
C ASN A 151 1.40 5.60 30.24
N ARG A 152 2.53 6.11 29.72
CA ARG A 152 2.61 7.47 29.16
C ARG A 152 2.18 7.55 27.69
N LEU A 153 1.82 6.44 27.08
CA LEU A 153 1.41 6.39 25.67
C LEU A 153 0.15 5.55 25.50
N VAL A 154 -0.80 6.09 24.76
CA VAL A 154 -2.09 5.46 24.46
C VAL A 154 -2.30 5.37 22.95
N LEU A 155 -2.94 4.30 22.51
CA LEU A 155 -3.37 4.15 21.13
C LEU A 155 -4.55 5.09 20.89
N ARG A 156 -4.48 5.87 19.83
CA ARG A 156 -5.49 6.85 19.43
C ARG A 156 -6.29 6.39 18.25
N GLU A 157 -5.61 5.84 17.24
CA GLU A 157 -6.23 5.44 15.99
C GLU A 157 -5.54 4.22 15.39
N VAL A 158 -6.30 3.45 14.61
CA VAL A 158 -5.78 2.47 13.67
C VAL A 158 -6.28 2.86 12.30
N VAL A 159 -5.36 3.09 11.36
CA VAL A 159 -5.68 3.54 10.00
C VAL A 159 -5.22 2.49 9.00
N GLY A 160 -6.09 2.09 8.08
CA GLY A 160 -5.73 1.21 6.97
C GLY A 160 -4.75 1.87 6.01
N VAL A 161 -3.76 1.11 5.51
CA VAL A 161 -2.74 1.57 4.56
C VAL A 161 -2.75 0.71 3.33
#